data_AF-A0A924GUN9-F1
#
_entry.id   AF-A0A924GUN9-F1
#
_cell.length_a   1.000
_cell.length_b   1.000
_cell.length_c   1.000
_cell.angle_alpha   90.00
_cell.angle_beta   90.00
_cell.angle_gamma   90.00
#
_symmetry.space_group_name_H-M   'P 1'
#
loop_
_entity.id
_entity.type
_entity.pdbx_description
1 polymer ?
#
loop_
_entity_poly.entity_id
_entity_poly.type
_entity_poly.pdbx_seq_one_letter_code
_entity_poly.pdbx_strand_id
1 'polypeptide(L)'
;MVKKLQKISADKKAAPQLSGAVKESAQQIWLAGLGAFSKAQEEGGKVFETLVKEGLSIQRKTQAVAEEKISTATNKMASMATDISSKAGHQWDKLESIFEERVAKALNKLGVPSAKDVEALTARIDELNKNVQQMATKPTAAPRTAAKTATARKPVAKRAPARKST
;
A
#
# COMPACT_ATOMS: atom_id res chain seq x y z
N MET A 1 54.26 -61.30 -55.06
CA MET A 1 53.37 -60.15 -54.74
C MET A 1 51.86 -60.48 -54.64
N VAL A 2 51.45 -61.75 -54.50
CA VAL A 2 50.01 -62.13 -54.54
C VAL A 2 49.32 -62.14 -53.16
N LYS A 3 50.09 -62.19 -52.06
CA LYS A 3 49.54 -62.27 -50.69
C LYS A 3 48.88 -60.98 -50.17
N LYS A 4 49.05 -59.85 -50.87
CA LYS A 4 48.47 -58.54 -50.47
C LYS A 4 47.10 -58.26 -51.12
N LEU A 5 46.73 -58.99 -52.19
CA LEU A 5 45.45 -58.83 -52.89
C LEU A 5 44.31 -59.69 -52.29
N GLN A 6 44.62 -60.82 -51.66
CA GLN A 6 43.60 -61.64 -50.98
C GLN A 6 43.10 -61.01 -49.66
N LYS A 7 43.94 -60.23 -48.96
CA LYS A 7 43.53 -59.59 -47.69
C LYS A 7 42.52 -58.46 -47.89
N ILE A 8 42.60 -57.74 -49.02
CA ILE A 8 41.66 -56.66 -49.38
C ILE A 8 40.30 -57.23 -49.85
N SER A 9 40.27 -58.45 -50.39
CA SER A 9 39.04 -59.11 -50.83
C SER A 9 38.26 -59.75 -49.66
N ALA A 10 38.93 -60.10 -48.56
CA ALA A 10 38.28 -60.58 -47.33
C ALA A 10 37.59 -59.45 -46.55
N ASP A 11 38.16 -58.24 -46.56
CA ASP A 11 37.62 -57.05 -45.91
C ASP A 11 36.30 -56.58 -46.56
N LYS A 12 36.20 -56.67 -47.90
CA LYS A 12 35.00 -56.30 -48.66
C LYS A 12 33.80 -57.24 -48.43
N LYS A 13 34.05 -58.48 -47.98
CA LYS A 13 33.02 -59.47 -47.61
C LYS A 13 32.58 -59.35 -46.14
N ALA A 14 33.41 -58.73 -45.29
CA ALA A 14 33.10 -58.45 -43.88
C ALA A 14 32.27 -57.17 -43.70
N ALA A 15 32.45 -56.15 -44.55
CA ALA A 15 31.66 -54.92 -44.53
C ALA A 15 30.12 -55.11 -44.59
N PRO A 16 29.54 -55.95 -45.48
CA PRO A 16 28.09 -56.18 -45.49
C PRO A 16 27.59 -56.88 -44.21
N GLN A 17 28.40 -57.77 -43.62
CA GLN A 17 28.06 -58.48 -42.38
C GLN A 17 28.07 -57.55 -41.16
N LEU A 18 29.04 -56.62 -41.10
CA LEU A 18 29.12 -55.57 -40.08
C LEU A 18 27.97 -54.57 -40.19
N SER A 19 27.60 -54.16 -41.41
CA SER A 19 26.46 -53.25 -41.61
C SER A 19 25.12 -53.87 -41.19
N GLY A 20 24.95 -55.18 -41.42
CA GLY A 20 23.80 -55.94 -40.94
C GLY A 20 23.75 -56.05 -39.42
N ALA A 21 24.88 -56.36 -38.78
CA ALA A 21 24.98 -56.47 -37.33
C ALA A 21 24.75 -55.12 -36.60
N VAL A 22 25.23 -54.01 -37.17
CA VAL A 22 24.99 -52.67 -36.63
C VAL A 22 23.53 -52.26 -36.79
N LYS A 23 22.89 -52.57 -37.93
CA LYS A 23 21.46 -52.30 -38.13
C LYS A 23 20.59 -53.14 -37.19
N GLU A 24 20.91 -54.41 -37.00
CA GLU A 24 20.22 -55.29 -36.05
C GLU A 24 20.38 -54.81 -34.61
N SER A 25 21.59 -54.42 -34.21
CA SER A 25 21.84 -53.84 -32.88
C SER A 25 21.12 -52.51 -32.67
N ALA A 26 21.14 -51.61 -33.65
CA ALA A 26 20.41 -50.35 -33.60
C ALA A 26 18.89 -50.59 -33.50
N GLN A 27 18.37 -51.60 -34.20
CA GLN A 27 16.96 -51.98 -34.13
C GLN A 27 16.60 -52.59 -32.77
N GLN A 28 17.47 -53.41 -32.18
CA GLN A 28 17.28 -53.95 -30.84
C GLN A 28 17.35 -52.85 -29.76
N ILE A 29 18.29 -51.90 -29.87
CA ILE A 29 18.37 -50.75 -28.98
C ILE A 29 17.11 -49.88 -29.10
N TRP A 30 16.60 -49.68 -30.31
CA TRP A 30 15.37 -48.92 -30.54
C TRP A 30 14.15 -49.61 -29.93
N LEU A 31 13.99 -50.91 -30.15
CA LEU A 31 12.91 -51.71 -29.58
C LEU A 31 12.99 -51.78 -28.05
N ALA A 32 14.20 -51.93 -27.50
CA ALA A 32 14.43 -51.86 -26.05
C ALA A 32 14.12 -50.47 -25.50
N GLY A 33 14.45 -49.40 -26.24
CA GLY A 33 14.10 -48.03 -25.89
C GLY A 33 12.58 -47.81 -25.82
N LEU A 34 11.83 -48.28 -26.82
CA LEU A 34 10.36 -48.24 -26.80
C LEU A 34 9.74 -49.11 -25.70
N GLY A 35 10.32 -50.28 -25.45
CA GLY A 35 9.87 -51.19 -24.38
C GLY A 35 10.09 -50.59 -22.99
N ALA A 36 11.27 -50.00 -22.75
CA ALA A 36 11.59 -49.31 -21.50
C ALA A 36 10.73 -48.05 -21.29
N PHE A 37 10.49 -47.26 -22.34
CA PHE A 37 9.60 -46.10 -22.28
C PHE A 37 8.15 -46.51 -21.97
N SER A 38 7.64 -47.56 -22.61
CA SER A 38 6.30 -48.08 -22.34
C SER A 38 6.16 -48.59 -20.90
N LYS A 39 7.18 -49.28 -20.39
CA LYS A 39 7.21 -49.74 -19.00
C LYS A 39 7.33 -48.60 -18.00
N ALA A 40 8.11 -47.57 -18.30
CA ALA A 40 8.18 -46.34 -17.51
C ALA A 40 6.86 -45.56 -17.55
N GLN A 41 6.10 -45.60 -18.64
CA GLN A 41 4.77 -44.99 -18.72
C GLN A 41 3.76 -45.76 -17.85
N GLU A 42 3.81 -47.10 -17.87
CA GLU A 42 2.94 -47.97 -17.07
C GLU A 42 3.24 -47.89 -15.56
N GLU A 43 4.51 -47.87 -15.19
CA GLU A 43 4.95 -47.75 -13.80
C GLU A 43 4.92 -46.28 -13.31
N GLY A 44 5.14 -45.33 -14.22
CA GLY A 44 5.13 -43.89 -13.93
C GLY A 44 3.76 -43.38 -13.51
N GLY A 45 2.67 -43.92 -14.08
CA GLY A 45 1.30 -43.57 -13.66
C GLY A 45 1.03 -43.93 -12.19
N LYS A 46 1.46 -45.11 -11.73
CA LYS A 46 1.28 -45.56 -10.34
C LYS A 46 2.11 -44.74 -9.36
N VAL A 47 3.35 -44.41 -9.73
CA VAL A 47 4.21 -43.55 -8.91
C VAL A 47 3.62 -42.13 -8.85
N PHE A 48 3.11 -41.61 -9.96
CA PHE A 48 2.43 -40.32 -10.01
C PHE A 48 1.18 -40.29 -9.13
N GLU A 49 0.29 -41.27 -9.23
CA GLU A 49 -0.90 -41.36 -8.37
C GLU A 49 -0.53 -41.44 -6.88
N THR A 50 0.54 -42.19 -6.56
CA THR A 50 1.06 -42.28 -5.19
C THR A 50 1.57 -40.93 -4.71
N LEU A 51 2.36 -40.23 -5.52
CA LEU A 51 2.87 -38.89 -5.20
C LEU A 51 1.74 -37.86 -5.07
N VAL A 52 0.70 -37.93 -5.89
CA VAL A 52 -0.49 -37.07 -5.78
C VAL A 52 -1.24 -37.34 -4.49
N LYS A 53 -1.44 -38.62 -4.12
CA LYS A 53 -2.09 -38.99 -2.86
C LYS A 53 -1.28 -38.54 -1.66
N GLU A 54 0.03 -38.71 -1.70
CA GLU A 54 0.96 -38.23 -0.67
C GLU A 54 0.90 -36.70 -0.56
N GLY A 55 0.94 -35.99 -1.69
CA GLY A 55 0.83 -34.52 -1.77
C GLY A 55 -0.48 -33.99 -1.22
N LEU A 56 -1.62 -34.61 -1.56
CA LEU A 56 -2.93 -34.28 -1.00
C LEU A 56 -2.97 -34.53 0.52
N SER A 57 -2.34 -35.60 0.99
CA SER A 57 -2.25 -35.90 2.42
C SER A 57 -1.38 -34.89 3.18
N ILE A 58 -0.27 -34.47 2.59
CA ILE A 58 0.64 -33.44 3.13
C ILE A 58 -0.08 -32.09 3.14
N GLN A 59 -0.78 -31.72 2.06
CA GLN A 59 -1.56 -30.49 2.00
C GLN A 59 -2.62 -30.45 3.09
N ARG A 60 -3.40 -31.53 3.28
CA ARG A 60 -4.41 -31.62 4.35
C ARG A 60 -3.79 -31.52 5.74
N LYS A 61 -2.67 -32.21 5.97
CA LYS A 61 -1.93 -32.12 7.26
C LYS A 61 -1.40 -30.72 7.51
N THR A 62 -0.78 -30.08 6.50
CA THR A 62 -0.29 -28.70 6.60
C THR A 62 -1.42 -27.71 6.81
N GLN A 63 -2.56 -27.88 6.13
CA GLN A 63 -3.73 -27.04 6.33
C GLN A 63 -4.27 -27.18 7.76
N ALA A 64 -4.44 -28.40 8.27
CA ALA A 64 -4.92 -28.63 9.64
C ALA A 64 -3.96 -28.02 10.68
N VAL A 65 -2.64 -28.21 10.51
CA VAL A 65 -1.64 -27.62 11.41
C VAL A 65 -1.61 -26.10 11.28
N ALA A 66 -1.78 -25.55 10.07
CA ALA A 66 -1.85 -24.11 9.88
C ALA A 66 -3.11 -23.51 10.51
N GLU A 67 -4.27 -24.14 10.34
CA GLU A 67 -5.53 -23.73 10.98
C GLU A 67 -5.43 -23.81 12.51
N GLU A 68 -4.83 -24.87 13.06
CA GLU A 68 -4.59 -25.00 14.50
C GLU A 68 -3.61 -23.93 15.01
N LYS A 69 -2.51 -23.67 14.28
CA LYS A 69 -1.54 -22.63 14.65
C LYS A 69 -2.11 -21.22 14.54
N ILE A 70 -2.91 -20.95 13.51
CA ILE A 70 -3.58 -19.65 13.35
C ILE A 70 -4.61 -19.48 14.44
N SER A 71 -5.46 -20.48 14.70
CA SER A 71 -6.46 -20.41 15.76
C SER A 71 -5.82 -20.22 17.14
N THR A 72 -4.76 -20.96 17.46
CA THR A 72 -4.04 -20.79 18.73
C THR A 72 -3.30 -19.45 18.83
N ALA A 73 -2.71 -18.96 17.73
CA ALA A 73 -2.09 -17.64 17.68
C ALA A 73 -3.12 -16.51 17.83
N THR A 74 -4.26 -16.59 17.13
CA THR A 74 -5.37 -15.65 17.25
C THR A 74 -5.94 -15.64 18.65
N ASN A 75 -6.15 -16.81 19.27
CA ASN A 75 -6.62 -16.90 20.65
C ASN A 75 -5.62 -16.31 21.64
N LYS A 76 -4.33 -16.58 21.49
CA LYS A 76 -3.27 -15.97 22.31
C LYS A 76 -3.16 -14.46 22.09
N MET A 77 -3.31 -14.00 20.87
CA MET A 77 -3.30 -12.57 20.55
C MET A 77 -4.53 -11.88 21.12
N ALA A 78 -5.71 -12.49 21.02
CA ALA A 78 -6.94 -11.99 21.62
C ALA A 78 -6.83 -11.92 23.16
N SER A 79 -6.26 -12.96 23.79
CA SER A 79 -6.05 -12.94 25.24
C SER A 79 -5.04 -11.88 25.65
N MET A 80 -3.89 -11.77 24.97
CA MET A 80 -2.90 -10.73 25.24
C MET A 80 -3.45 -9.32 24.98
N ALA A 81 -4.24 -9.13 23.92
CA ALA A 81 -4.89 -7.85 23.65
C ALA A 81 -5.88 -7.49 24.76
N THR A 82 -6.63 -8.47 25.28
CA THR A 82 -7.55 -8.28 26.40
C THR A 82 -6.78 -7.95 27.69
N ASP A 83 -5.68 -8.65 27.96
CA ASP A 83 -4.82 -8.42 29.13
C ASP A 83 -4.12 -7.06 29.07
N ILE A 84 -3.63 -6.65 27.91
CA ILE A 84 -3.02 -5.34 27.70
C ILE A 84 -4.08 -4.24 27.77
N SER A 85 -5.25 -4.44 27.17
CA SER A 85 -6.36 -3.47 27.23
C SER A 85 -6.82 -3.25 28.67
N SER A 86 -7.02 -4.32 29.44
CA SER A 86 -7.45 -4.25 30.83
C SER A 86 -6.37 -3.71 31.78
N LYS A 87 -5.09 -4.04 31.55
CA LYS A 87 -3.97 -3.62 32.42
C LYS A 87 -3.37 -2.26 32.05
N ALA A 88 -3.54 -1.82 30.81
CA ALA A 88 -2.99 -0.57 30.28
C ALA A 88 -4.06 0.42 29.82
N GLY A 89 -5.33 0.27 30.24
CA GLY A 89 -6.43 1.19 29.91
C GLY A 89 -6.06 2.67 30.08
N HIS A 90 -5.29 3.00 31.12
CA HIS A 90 -4.81 4.37 31.36
C HIS A 90 -3.82 4.90 30.30
N GLN A 91 -3.05 4.02 29.67
CA GLN A 91 -2.21 4.36 28.52
C GLN A 91 -3.00 4.41 27.22
N TRP A 92 -4.10 3.66 27.13
CA TRP A 92 -5.04 3.73 26.03
C TRP A 92 -5.75 5.08 25.96
N ASP A 93 -6.21 5.65 27.08
CA ASP A 93 -6.79 6.99 27.12
C ASP A 93 -5.82 8.06 26.57
N LYS A 94 -4.52 7.91 26.87
CA LYS A 94 -3.48 8.81 26.35
C LYS A 94 -3.23 8.61 24.85
N LEU A 95 -3.31 7.38 24.35
CA LEU A 95 -3.21 7.09 22.92
C LEU A 95 -4.45 7.54 22.17
N GLU A 96 -5.64 7.43 22.77
CA GLU A 96 -6.89 7.99 22.25
C GLU A 96 -6.76 9.50 22.10
N SER A 97 -6.27 10.20 23.13
CA SER A 97 -5.99 11.64 23.03
C SER A 97 -5.00 11.98 21.91
N ILE A 98 -3.90 11.23 21.75
CA ILE A 98 -2.92 11.47 20.67
C ILE A 98 -3.52 11.13 19.30
N PHE A 99 -4.34 10.09 19.21
CA PHE A 99 -5.02 9.69 17.99
C PHE A 99 -6.04 10.74 17.58
N GLU A 100 -6.90 11.18 18.50
CA GLU A 100 -7.83 12.28 18.30
C GLU A 100 -7.10 13.54 17.86
N GLU A 101 -5.98 13.89 18.50
CA GLU A 101 -5.19 15.07 18.15
C GLU A 101 -4.58 14.93 16.73
N ARG A 102 -4.16 13.73 16.34
CA ARG A 102 -3.67 13.44 14.97
C ARG A 102 -4.79 13.45 13.94
N VAL A 103 -5.95 12.88 14.25
CA VAL A 103 -7.14 12.86 13.39
C VAL A 103 -7.68 14.27 13.22
N ALA A 104 -7.81 15.04 14.31
CA ALA A 104 -8.18 16.44 14.28
C ALA A 104 -7.20 17.26 13.44
N LYS A 105 -5.88 17.02 13.57
CA LYS A 105 -4.87 17.71 12.75
C LYS A 105 -4.96 17.34 11.27
N ALA A 106 -5.31 16.10 10.94
CA ALA A 106 -5.53 15.66 9.56
C ALA A 106 -6.81 16.28 8.97
N LEU A 107 -7.91 16.28 9.73
CA LEU A 107 -9.18 16.90 9.33
C LEU A 107 -9.05 18.41 9.13
N ASN A 108 -8.34 19.10 10.04
CA ASN A 108 -8.03 20.52 9.88
C ASN A 108 -7.18 20.79 8.62
N LYS A 109 -6.21 19.91 8.31
CA LYS A 109 -5.43 20.00 7.05
C LYS A 109 -6.29 19.78 5.79
N LEU A 110 -7.37 19.02 5.91
CA LEU A 110 -8.38 18.81 4.87
C LEU A 110 -9.44 19.92 4.81
N GLY A 111 -9.34 20.93 5.69
CA GLY A 111 -10.25 22.08 5.70
C GLY A 111 -11.58 21.83 6.42
N VAL A 112 -11.70 20.76 7.20
CA VAL A 112 -12.85 20.51 8.06
C VAL A 112 -12.69 21.35 9.34
N PRO A 113 -13.52 22.37 9.58
CA PRO A 113 -13.43 23.19 10.79
C PRO A 113 -13.76 22.37 12.03
N SER A 114 -13.05 22.58 13.14
CA SER A 114 -13.35 21.89 14.39
C SER A 114 -14.58 22.49 15.09
N ALA A 115 -15.22 21.72 15.97
CA ALA A 115 -16.37 22.20 16.74
C ALA A 115 -16.07 23.49 17.53
N LYS A 116 -14.85 23.61 18.07
CA LYS A 116 -14.41 24.82 18.81
C LYS A 116 -14.27 26.04 17.90
N ASP A 117 -13.87 25.84 16.65
CA ASP A 117 -13.76 26.95 15.69
C ASP A 117 -15.15 27.50 15.33
N VAL A 118 -16.13 26.61 15.17
CA VAL A 118 -17.53 26.99 14.93
C VAL A 118 -18.11 27.75 16.13
N GLU A 119 -17.82 27.29 17.35
CA GLU A 119 -18.28 27.90 18.59
C GLU A 119 -17.66 29.29 18.81
N ALA A 120 -16.35 29.44 18.58
CA ALA A 120 -15.66 30.72 18.64
C ALA A 120 -16.17 31.71 17.58
N LEU A 121 -16.49 31.21 16.37
CA LEU A 121 -17.08 32.04 15.33
C LEU A 121 -18.49 32.50 15.70
N THR A 122 -19.29 31.62 16.30
CA THR A 122 -20.65 31.92 16.78
C THR A 122 -20.62 33.01 17.84
N ALA A 123 -19.73 32.91 18.83
CA ALA A 123 -19.56 33.92 19.86
C ALA A 123 -19.15 35.29 19.28
N ARG A 124 -18.25 35.30 18.28
CA ARG A 124 -17.90 36.54 17.55
C ARG A 124 -19.08 37.12 16.79
N ILE A 125 -19.89 36.28 16.16
CA ILE A 125 -21.09 36.72 15.44
C ILE A 125 -22.08 37.36 16.41
N ASP A 126 -22.30 36.77 17.59
CA ASP A 126 -23.18 37.34 18.61
C ASP A 126 -22.70 38.70 19.11
N GLU A 127 -21.40 38.84 19.36
CA GLU A 127 -20.80 40.12 19.76
C GLU A 127 -20.92 41.18 18.66
N LEU A 128 -20.64 40.82 17.40
CA LEU A 128 -20.82 41.69 16.25
C LEU A 128 -22.29 42.10 16.10
N ASN A 129 -23.22 41.16 16.24
CA ASN A 129 -24.65 41.43 16.13
C ASN A 129 -25.11 42.41 17.23
N LYS A 130 -24.58 42.25 18.44
CA LYS A 130 -24.81 43.18 19.55
C LYS A 130 -24.28 44.59 19.26
N ASN A 131 -23.08 44.70 18.67
CA ASN A 131 -22.50 45.98 18.26
C ASN A 131 -23.27 46.64 17.10
N VAL A 132 -23.74 45.86 16.12
CA VAL A 132 -24.58 46.35 15.01
C VAL A 132 -25.92 46.84 15.53
N GLN A 133 -26.56 46.14 16.47
CA GLN A 133 -27.79 46.61 17.11
C GLN A 133 -27.57 47.92 17.89
N GLN A 134 -26.45 48.06 18.59
CA GLN A 134 -26.09 49.32 19.27
C GLN A 134 -25.85 50.48 18.28
N MET A 135 -25.28 50.21 17.10
CA MET A 135 -25.12 51.21 16.06
C MET A 135 -26.44 51.54 15.34
N ALA A 136 -27.29 50.55 15.11
CA ALA A 136 -28.61 50.73 14.47
C ALA A 136 -29.61 51.47 15.37
N THR A 137 -29.46 51.37 16.69
CA THR A 137 -30.26 52.11 17.67
C THR A 137 -29.72 53.52 17.96
N LYS A 138 -28.56 53.90 17.42
CA LYS A 138 -28.05 55.28 17.49
C LYS A 138 -28.72 56.10 16.38
N PRO A 139 -29.61 57.06 16.70
CA PRO A 139 -30.27 57.86 15.68
C PRO A 139 -29.22 58.71 14.96
N THR A 140 -29.17 58.65 13.63
CA THR A 140 -28.51 59.67 12.82
C THR A 140 -29.16 61.01 13.17
N ALA A 141 -28.45 61.83 13.94
CA ALA A 141 -28.89 63.17 14.29
C ALA A 141 -29.07 63.99 13.01
N ALA A 142 -30.28 64.51 12.82
CA ALA A 142 -30.66 65.45 11.78
C ALA A 142 -29.75 66.71 11.75
N PRO A 143 -29.59 67.37 10.58
CA PRO A 143 -28.63 68.46 10.41
C PRO A 143 -29.05 69.69 11.22
N ARG A 144 -28.14 70.21 12.04
CA ARG A 144 -28.32 71.47 12.78
C ARG A 144 -28.28 72.65 11.80
N THR A 145 -29.35 73.44 11.86
CA THR A 145 -29.59 74.70 11.17
C THR A 145 -28.43 75.69 11.26
N ALA A 146 -28.16 76.33 10.13
CA ALA A 146 -27.18 77.40 9.94
C ALA A 146 -27.45 78.62 10.85
N ALA A 147 -26.39 79.11 11.51
CA ALA A 147 -26.36 80.43 12.14
C ALA A 147 -25.06 81.17 11.74
N LYS A 148 -25.22 81.94 10.65
CA LYS A 148 -24.59 83.20 10.24
C LYS A 148 -23.31 83.67 10.98
N THR A 149 -22.21 83.62 10.24
CA THR A 149 -21.19 84.67 10.00
C THR A 149 -21.12 85.87 10.95
N ALA A 150 -19.98 86.03 11.62
CA ALA A 150 -19.40 87.33 11.96
C ALA A 150 -17.87 87.28 11.80
N THR A 151 -17.40 87.88 10.71
CA THR A 151 -15.99 88.09 10.37
C THR A 151 -15.46 89.40 10.97
N ALA A 152 -14.35 89.36 11.70
CA ALA A 152 -13.46 90.52 11.91
C ALA A 152 -12.03 90.01 12.24
N ARG A 153 -11.14 89.93 11.24
CA ARG A 153 -9.97 90.83 11.00
C ARG A 153 -8.87 90.71 12.09
N LYS A 154 -7.78 89.96 11.82
CA LYS A 154 -6.46 90.39 11.20
C LYS A 154 -5.39 90.52 12.33
N PRO A 155 -4.05 90.54 12.07
CA PRO A 155 -3.25 89.97 10.96
C PRO A 155 -1.83 89.42 11.36
N VAL A 156 -1.07 88.91 10.37
CA VAL A 156 0.43 88.82 10.30
C VAL A 156 1.08 87.72 11.19
N ALA A 157 2.10 86.92 10.85
CA ALA A 157 3.16 86.93 9.83
C ALA A 157 3.82 85.54 9.65
N LYS A 158 4.40 85.38 8.44
CA LYS A 158 5.72 84.79 8.11
C LYS A 158 5.97 83.27 8.19
N ARG A 159 6.23 82.80 6.95
CA ARG A 159 7.41 82.05 6.44
C ARG A 159 7.37 80.52 6.43
N ALA A 160 7.35 80.03 5.19
CA ALA A 160 7.90 78.75 4.70
C ALA A 160 9.45 78.67 4.95
N PRO A 161 10.16 77.53 4.77
CA PRO A 161 10.01 76.61 3.65
C PRO A 161 10.18 75.10 3.95
N ALA A 162 10.01 74.34 2.86
CA ALA A 162 10.12 72.90 2.71
C ALA A 162 11.56 72.34 2.67
N ARG A 163 11.60 70.99 2.59
CA ARG A 163 12.69 70.02 2.32
C ARG A 163 13.31 69.39 3.58
N LYS A 164 13.49 68.07 3.65
CA LYS A 164 14.13 67.21 2.64
C LYS A 164 13.57 65.76 2.58
N SER A 165 13.62 65.22 1.37
CA SER A 165 13.78 63.81 1.02
C SER A 165 15.26 63.39 1.11
N THR A 166 15.49 62.07 1.03
CA THR A 166 16.72 61.26 1.18
C THR A 166 17.10 60.95 2.61
#